data_AF-A0A920SU10-F1
#
_entry.id   AF-A0A920SU10-F1
#
_cell.length_a   1.000
_cell.length_b   1.000
_cell.length_c   1.000
_cell.angle_alpha   90.00
_cell.angle_beta   90.00
_cell.angle_gamma   90.00
#
_symmetry.space_group_name_H-M   'P 1'
#
loop_
_entity.id
_entity.type
_entity.pdbx_description
1 polymer ?
#
loop_
_entity_poly.entity_id
_entity_poly.type
_entity_poly.pdbx_seq_one_letter_code
_entity_poly.pdbx_strand_id
1 'polypeptide(L)'
;MHENGYGFGEIHQHRVARKKGPGIKARRRRLEILTLGDSFATVNLEFDVTDSDDIGRQSQTWARVFPDLGWKVVSAHVSIMDREPRW
;
A
#
# COMPACT_ATOMS: atom_id res chain seq x y z
N MET A 1 14.17 -12.20 -1.55
CA MET A 1 13.01 -11.61 -2.27
C MET A 1 13.26 -10.12 -2.29
N HIS A 2 13.62 -9.56 -3.45
CA HIS A 2 13.76 -8.10 -3.56
C HIS A 2 12.34 -7.54 -3.66
N GLU A 3 11.84 -6.98 -2.56
CA GLU A 3 10.44 -6.53 -2.43
C GLU A 3 10.21 -5.10 -2.97
N ASN A 4 11.30 -4.41 -3.32
CA ASN A 4 11.25 -3.10 -3.96
C ASN A 4 10.99 -3.29 -5.46
N GLY A 5 9.87 -2.76 -5.95
CA GLY A 5 9.54 -2.76 -7.39
C GLY A 5 9.66 -1.36 -7.98
N TYR A 6 10.50 -1.20 -9.00
CA TYR A 6 10.69 0.05 -9.71
C TYR A 6 10.02 -0.01 -11.09
N GLY A 7 9.03 0.87 -11.30
CA GLY A 7 8.25 0.92 -12.53
C GLY A 7 7.22 -0.21 -12.66
N PHE A 8 6.32 -0.06 -13.63
CA PHE A 8 5.19 -0.97 -13.81
C PHE A 8 5.64 -2.40 -14.12
N GLY A 9 6.68 -2.58 -14.96
CA GLY A 9 7.14 -3.90 -15.41
C GLY A 9 7.54 -4.81 -14.25
N GLU A 10 8.43 -4.34 -13.37
CA GLU A 10 8.88 -5.10 -12.19
C GLU A 10 7.73 -5.39 -11.23
N ILE A 11 6.89 -4.38 -10.95
CA ILE A 11 5.73 -4.52 -10.06
C ILE A 11 4.74 -5.55 -10.62
N HIS A 12 4.47 -5.52 -11.93
CA HIS A 12 3.55 -6.44 -12.59
C HIS A 12 4.08 -7.87 -12.56
N GLN A 13 5.35 -8.07 -12.93
CA GLN A 13 6.00 -9.39 -12.86
C GLN A 13 5.93 -9.97 -11.45
N HIS A 14 6.23 -9.17 -10.43
CA HIS A 14 6.11 -9.61 -9.04
C HIS A 14 4.66 -9.98 -8.67
N ARG A 15 3.66 -9.20 -9.09
CA ARG A 15 2.24 -9.47 -8.82
C ARG A 15 1.74 -10.77 -9.48
N VAL A 16 2.18 -11.05 -10.71
CA VAL A 16 1.80 -12.27 -11.43
C VAL A 16 2.52 -13.50 -10.86
N ALA A 17 3.78 -13.36 -10.46
CA ALA A 17 4.57 -14.44 -9.86
C ALA A 17 4.16 -14.77 -8.41
N ARG A 18 3.55 -13.82 -7.68
CA ARG A 18 3.17 -14.00 -6.28
C ARG A 18 2.09 -15.08 -6.15
N LYS A 19 2.41 -16.16 -5.42
CA LYS A 19 1.43 -17.18 -5.05
C LYS A 19 0.29 -16.54 -4.26
N LYS A 20 -0.96 -16.87 -4.62
CA LYS A 20 -2.13 -16.45 -3.87
C LYS A 20 -2.07 -17.09 -2.47
N GLY A 21 -1.92 -16.26 -1.45
CA GLY A 21 -2.00 -16.65 -0.05
C GLY A 21 -3.13 -15.90 0.66
N PRO A 22 -3.44 -16.24 1.92
CA PRO A 22 -4.37 -15.47 2.73
C PRO A 22 -3.92 -14.00 2.80
N GLY A 23 -4.89 -13.09 2.85
CA GLY A 23 -4.62 -11.66 2.93
C GLY A 23 -3.90 -11.32 4.24
N ILE A 24 -2.88 -10.45 4.16
CA ILE A 24 -2.09 -10.05 5.33
C ILE A 24 -2.82 -9.09 6.29
N LYS A 25 -3.98 -8.55 5.89
CA LYS A 25 -4.72 -7.52 6.64
C LYS A 25 -5.89 -8.15 7.38
N ALA A 26 -5.72 -8.44 8.66
CA ALA A 26 -6.78 -9.02 9.48
C ALA A 26 -7.87 -7.98 9.82
N ARG A 27 -7.45 -6.81 10.31
CA ARG A 27 -8.37 -5.73 10.73
C ARG A 27 -7.81 -4.35 10.44
N ARG A 28 -8.67 -3.43 9.99
CA ARG A 28 -8.32 -2.01 9.82
C ARG A 28 -8.30 -1.31 11.18
N ARG A 29 -7.19 -0.64 11.53
CA ARG A 29 -7.05 0.19 12.73
C ARG A 29 -7.42 1.64 12.45
N ARG A 30 -6.82 2.23 11.41
CA ARG A 30 -7.04 3.62 11.01
C ARG A 30 -6.93 3.77 9.50
N LEU A 31 -7.79 4.58 8.90
CA LEU A 31 -7.75 4.92 7.48
C LEU A 31 -7.95 6.41 7.32
N GLU A 32 -6.95 7.05 6.72
CA GLU A 32 -6.96 8.47 6.40
C GLU A 32 -6.87 8.62 4.88
N ILE A 33 -7.82 9.36 4.32
CA ILE A 33 -7.86 9.68 2.90
C ILE A 33 -7.89 11.20 2.78
N LEU A 34 -6.89 11.76 2.12
CA LEU A 34 -6.79 13.18 1.84
C LEU A 34 -6.73 13.39 0.34
N THR A 35 -7.65 14.19 -0.20
CA THR A 35 -7.62 14.65 -1.58
C THR A 35 -7.05 16.06 -1.64
N LEU A 36 -6.20 16.32 -2.63
CA LEU A 36 -5.69 17.65 -2.97
C LEU A 36 -6.24 18.01 -4.36
N GLY A 37 -7.22 18.90 -4.39
CA GLY A 37 -7.98 19.17 -5.61
C GLY A 37 -8.77 17.95 -6.08
N ASP A 38 -8.94 17.81 -7.39
CA ASP A 38 -9.79 16.78 -8.01
C ASP A 38 -9.00 15.63 -8.67
N SER A 39 -7.66 15.67 -8.58
CA SER A 39 -6.78 14.81 -9.37
C SER A 39 -5.60 14.23 -8.59
N PHE A 40 -5.47 14.54 -7.30
CA PHE A 40 -4.45 13.94 -6.44
C PHE A 40 -5.02 13.53 -5.07
N ALA A 41 -4.53 12.41 -4.51
CA ALA A 41 -4.92 11.95 -3.18
C ALA A 41 -3.85 11.10 -2.52
N THR A 42 -3.84 11.09 -1.19
CA THR A 42 -3.08 10.13 -0.38
C THR A 42 -4.03 9.24 0.41
N VAL A 43 -3.73 7.94 0.46
CA VAL A 43 -4.46 6.95 1.25
C VAL A 43 -3.49 6.28 2.21
N ASN A 44 -3.69 6.49 3.51
CA ASN A 44 -2.86 5.92 4.58
C ASN A 44 -3.70 4.98 5.43
N LEU A 45 -3.23 3.74 5.57
CA LEU A 45 -3.91 2.66 6.26
C LEU A 45 -2.99 2.03 7.30
N GLU A 46 -3.48 1.91 8.52
CA GLU A 46 -2.91 1.05 9.57
C GLU A 46 -3.81 -0.17 9.77
N PHE A 47 -3.21 -1.35 9.89
CA PHE A 47 -3.94 -2.61 10.00
C PHE A 47 -3.24 -3.61 10.92
N ASP A 48 -4.01 -4.50 11.53
CA ASP A 48 -3.51 -5.68 12.26
C ASP A 48 -3.10 -6.75 11.24
N VAL A 49 -1.91 -7.31 11.42
CA VAL A 49 -1.39 -8.37 10.55
C VAL A 49 -2.04 -9.71 10.90
N THR A 50 -2.45 -10.47 9.88
CA THR A 50 -3.03 -11.80 10.09
C THR A 50 -2.01 -12.73 10.76
N ASP A 51 -2.46 -13.44 11.80
CA ASP A 51 -1.66 -14.41 12.57
C ASP A 51 -0.41 -13.83 13.25
N SER A 52 -0.36 -12.51 13.49
CA SER A 52 0.70 -11.89 14.31
C SER A 52 0.19 -10.69 15.12
N ASP A 53 0.96 -10.30 16.14
CA ASP A 53 0.70 -9.09 16.95
C ASP A 53 1.27 -7.82 16.31
N ASP A 54 1.76 -7.90 15.07
CA ASP A 54 2.42 -6.78 14.41
C ASP A 54 1.39 -5.83 13.77
N ILE A 55 1.81 -4.57 13.62
CA ILE A 55 0.99 -3.54 12.99
C ILE A 55 1.55 -3.21 11.62
N GLY A 56 0.76 -3.44 10.59
CA GLY A 56 1.08 -3.10 9.22
C GLY A 56 0.68 -1.66 8.87
N ARG A 57 1.49 -1.04 8.00
CA ARG A 57 1.26 0.27 7.41
C ARG A 57 1.22 0.14 5.90
N GLN A 58 0.25 0.78 5.28
CA GLN A 58 0.19 0.96 3.84
C GLN A 58 -0.05 2.44 3.53
N SER A 59 0.86 3.04 2.78
CA SER A 59 0.68 4.36 2.18
C SER A 59 0.57 4.23 0.67
N GLN A 60 -0.33 5.00 0.08
CA GLN A 60 -0.52 5.07 -1.37
C GLN A 60 -0.71 6.52 -1.78
N THR A 61 -0.05 6.90 -2.87
CA THR A 61 -0.32 8.13 -3.59
C THR A 61 -1.12 7.80 -4.84
N TRP A 62 -2.24 8.51 -5.00
CA TRP A 62 -3.18 8.35 -6.09
C TRP A 62 -3.19 9.60 -6.94
N ALA A 63 -3.25 9.42 -8.26
CA ALA A 63 -3.41 10.51 -9.21
C ALA A 63 -4.43 10.13 -10.30
N ARG A 64 -5.23 11.11 -10.72
CA ARG A 64 -6.16 11.02 -11.86
C ARG A 64 -5.51 11.70 -13.06
N VAL A 65 -4.49 11.06 -13.63
CA VAL A 65 -3.64 11.65 -14.68
C VAL A 65 -4.29 11.59 -16.07
N PHE A 66 -5.10 10.55 -16.32
CA PHE A 66 -5.78 10.35 -17.59
C PHE A 66 -7.30 10.29 -17.35
N PRO A 67 -8.10 11.20 -17.96
CA PRO A 67 -9.53 11.31 -17.67
C PRO A 67 -10.33 10.01 -17.90
N ASP A 68 -9.94 9.24 -18.90
CA ASP A 68 -10.55 7.96 -19.29
C ASP A 68 -10.15 6.79 -18.39
N LEU A 69 -8.93 6.79 -17.85
CA LEU A 69 -8.42 5.71 -16.99
C LEU A 69 -8.79 5.89 -15.51
N GLY A 70 -9.20 7.10 -15.12
CA GLY A 70 -9.55 7.47 -13.75
C GLY A 70 -8.35 7.47 -12.79
N TRP A 71 -8.62 7.19 -11.52
CA TRP A 71 -7.62 7.20 -10.45
C TRP A 71 -6.68 5.98 -10.53
N LYS A 72 -5.37 6.23 -10.44
CA LYS A 72 -4.32 5.18 -10.37
C LYS A 72 -3.37 5.44 -9.22
N VAL A 73 -2.83 4.35 -8.65
CA VAL A 73 -1.72 4.42 -7.68
C VAL A 73 -0.44 4.73 -8.45
N VAL A 74 0.21 5.84 -8.10
CA VAL A 74 1.49 6.27 -8.69
C VAL A 74 2.69 5.95 -7.80
N SER A 75 2.46 5.75 -6.50
CA SER A 75 3.47 5.31 -5.54
C SER A 75 2.80 4.58 -4.37
N ALA A 76 3.47 3.58 -3.82
CA ALA A 76 3.01 2.89 -2.62
C ALA A 76 4.19 2.41 -1.76
N HIS A 77 3.97 2.36 -0.46
CA HIS A 77 4.89 1.76 0.50
C HIS A 77 4.07 0.90 1.46
N VAL A 78 4.51 -0.34 1.67
CA VAL A 78 3.95 -1.25 2.67
C VAL A 78 5.08 -1.67 3.61
N SER A 79 4.82 -1.61 4.92
CA SER A 79 5.79 -2.00 5.94
C SER A 79 5.09 -2.52 7.19
N ILE A 80 5.86 -3.17 8.04
CA ILE A 80 5.44 -3.56 9.40
C ILE A 80 6.17 -2.63 10.37
N MET A 81 5.46 -2.10 11.37
CA MET A 81 6.08 -1.27 12.40
C MET A 81 7.04 -2.09 13.26
N ASP A 82 8.16 -1.49 13.64
CA ASP A 82 8.99 -2.06 14.69
C ASP A 82 8.17 -2.14 15.99
N ARG A 83 8.36 -3.22 16.75
CA ARG A 83 7.67 -3.42 18.04
C ARG A 83 8.06 -2.39 19.09
N GLU A 84 9.30 -1.91 19.02
CA GLU A 84 9.81 -0.86 19.89
C GLU A 84 10.17 0.38 19.07
N PRO A 85 9.83 1.58 19.55
CA PRO A 85 10.34 2.82 18.98
C PRO A 85 11.86 2.80 18.97
N ARG A 86 12.47 3.17 17.84
CA ARG A 86 13.93 3.26 17.74
C ARG A 86 14.50 4.53 18.39
N TRP A 87 13.63 5.43 18.85
CA TRP A 87 13.97 6.72 19.46
C TRP A 87 12.79 7.22 20.29
#